data_AF-A0A954T277-F1
#
_entry.id   AF-A0A954T277-F1
#
_cell.length_a   1.000
_cell.length_b   1.000
_cell.length_c   1.000
_cell.angle_alpha   90.00
_cell.angle_beta   90.00
_cell.angle_gamma   90.00
#
_symmetry.space_group_name_H-M   'P 1'
#
loop_
_entity.id
_entity.type
_entity.pdbx_description
1 polymer ?
#
loop_
_entity_poly.entity_id
_entity_poly.type
_entity_poly.pdbx_seq_one_letter_code
_entity_poly.pdbx_strand_id
1 'polypeptide(L)'
;MSPRLPRQHEPSFRPGRRASRAGSLYLPVLATCLIGALLTSTVLMVVRSRRLTIDNHNRELQARLLAQAGLASARESMRANPNWRDMAVDGEVGRTVTYAEGSCDLRVFDPLDGDLTDDVTDPFVIQATGISGRSSFQLESSFHDQPQPVDSLDVDWAVGGSLTMTDAVLDGDGRIWAGGSVLSTNSSVAVDVAASGTVGGGTYLFESTGSVAPRTMPDPDSVYASLMNRATAINLGTAGTYSDNLCSNSDFETAIAPWSGASSVAPSCTLELDTAEAHGGNQSLLVTDRWWYSQGPEYS
;
A
#
# COMPACT_ATOMS: atom_id res chain seq x y z
N MET A 1 101.38 82.38 47.40
CA MET A 1 102.29 81.40 48.06
C MET A 1 101.45 80.39 48.81
N SER A 2 101.50 79.14 48.36
CA SER A 2 100.58 78.06 48.71
C SER A 2 100.82 77.48 50.12
N PRO A 3 99.77 77.24 50.92
CA PRO A 3 99.81 76.31 52.04
C PRO A 3 99.12 74.97 51.69
N ARG A 4 99.71 73.90 52.22
CA ARG A 4 99.49 72.49 51.91
C ARG A 4 98.11 71.98 52.37
N LEU A 5 97.49 71.12 51.56
CA LEU A 5 96.34 70.27 51.91
C LEU A 5 96.79 69.06 52.76
N PRO A 6 96.03 68.65 53.79
CA PRO A 6 96.17 67.35 54.42
C PRO A 6 95.25 66.30 53.78
N ARG A 7 95.85 65.13 53.52
CA ARG A 7 95.23 63.88 53.06
C ARG A 7 94.10 63.43 53.99
N GLN A 8 92.95 63.08 53.41
CA GLN A 8 91.92 62.28 54.07
C GLN A 8 92.01 60.82 53.62
N HIS A 9 91.80 59.94 54.59
CA HIS A 9 92.05 58.51 54.61
C HIS A 9 90.87 57.76 53.96
N GLU A 10 91.12 56.96 52.92
CA GLU A 10 90.10 56.05 52.38
C GLU A 10 89.90 54.84 53.32
N PRO A 11 88.64 54.45 53.62
CA PRO A 11 88.36 53.21 54.33
C PRO A 11 88.53 52.00 53.41
N SER A 12 89.40 51.09 53.82
CA SER A 12 89.68 49.81 53.18
C SER A 12 88.45 48.90 53.15
N PHE A 13 87.90 48.65 51.96
CA PHE A 13 86.88 47.64 51.72
C PHE A 13 87.51 46.24 51.87
N ARG A 14 87.17 45.51 52.93
CA ARG A 14 87.53 44.10 53.08
C ARG A 14 86.45 43.24 52.41
N PRO A 15 86.75 42.45 51.36
CA PRO A 15 85.79 41.52 50.79
C PRO A 15 85.52 40.38 51.79
N GLY A 16 84.28 40.31 52.28
CA GLY A 16 83.79 39.23 53.12
C GLY A 16 83.78 37.90 52.36
N ARG A 17 84.17 36.84 53.07
CA ARG A 17 84.18 35.44 52.63
C ARG A 17 82.83 35.05 52.00
N ARG A 18 82.88 34.49 50.79
CA ARG A 18 81.74 33.97 50.03
C ARG A 18 81.07 32.83 50.80
N ALA A 19 79.87 33.07 51.33
CA ALA A 19 78.96 32.03 51.78
C ALA A 19 78.54 31.19 50.56
N SER A 20 79.11 29.99 50.46
CA SER A 20 78.73 29.03 49.45
C SER A 20 77.38 28.38 49.81
N ARG A 21 76.50 28.23 48.80
CA ARG A 21 75.38 27.27 48.70
C ARG A 21 74.02 27.68 49.28
N ALA A 22 73.35 28.62 48.60
CA ALA A 22 71.89 28.74 48.60
C ALA A 22 71.26 28.48 47.21
N GLY A 23 72.07 28.20 46.18
CA GLY A 23 71.60 28.00 44.81
C GLY A 23 70.96 26.65 44.51
N SER A 24 71.23 25.61 45.31
CA SER A 24 70.74 24.25 45.02
C SER A 24 69.26 24.03 45.35
N LEU A 25 68.64 24.93 46.13
CA LEU A 25 67.23 24.81 46.53
C LEU A 25 66.25 25.36 45.47
N TYR A 26 66.73 26.19 44.54
CA TYR A 26 65.92 26.74 43.45
C TYR A 26 65.59 25.70 42.36
N LEU A 27 66.51 24.77 42.08
CA LEU A 27 66.30 23.71 41.10
C LEU A 27 65.12 22.78 41.45
N PRO A 28 65.01 22.23 42.68
CA PRO A 28 63.87 21.39 43.04
C PRO A 28 62.56 22.19 43.07
N VAL A 29 62.56 23.43 43.57
CA VAL A 29 61.35 24.27 43.57
C VAL A 29 60.89 24.56 42.14
N LEU A 30 61.79 24.98 41.27
CA LEU A 30 61.48 25.27 39.87
C LEU A 30 61.03 24.01 39.12
N ALA A 31 61.66 22.86 39.38
CA ALA A 31 61.23 21.58 38.83
C ALA A 31 59.81 21.21 39.30
N THR A 32 59.49 21.39 40.60
CA THR A 32 58.15 21.12 41.12
C THR A 32 57.09 22.08 40.54
N CYS A 33 57.41 23.36 40.37
CA CYS A 33 56.51 24.32 39.73
C CYS A 33 56.27 23.98 38.25
N LEU A 34 57.31 23.59 37.51
CA LEU A 34 57.21 23.18 36.12
C LEU A 34 56.35 21.91 35.96
N ILE A 35 56.57 20.90 36.81
CA ILE A 35 55.76 19.68 36.84
C ILE A 35 54.31 20.03 37.18
N GLY A 36 54.07 20.90 38.17
CA GLY A 36 52.73 21.37 38.52
C GLY A 36 52.01 22.10 37.36
N ALA A 37 52.74 22.95 36.62
CA ALA A 37 52.21 23.64 35.45
C ALA A 37 51.86 22.66 34.31
N LEU A 38 52.69 21.64 34.08
CA LEU A 38 52.42 20.60 33.08
C LEU A 38 51.21 19.73 33.46
N LEU A 39 51.07 19.37 34.73
CA LEU A 39 49.91 18.62 35.23
C LEU A 39 48.62 19.43 35.10
N THR A 40 48.63 20.71 35.45
CA THR A 40 47.43 21.55 35.32
C THR A 40 47.03 21.76 33.85
N SER A 41 48.02 21.98 32.95
CA SER A 41 47.77 22.10 31.51
C SER A 41 47.19 20.83 30.89
N THR A 42 47.75 19.65 31.22
CA THR A 42 47.25 18.37 30.73
C THR A 42 45.83 18.07 31.20
N VAL A 43 45.52 18.34 32.48
CA VAL A 43 44.15 18.19 33.01
C VAL A 43 43.16 19.11 32.27
N LEU A 44 43.51 20.38 32.05
CA LEU A 44 42.66 21.31 31.30
C LEU A 44 42.42 20.87 29.85
N MET A 45 43.44 20.33 29.18
CA MET A 45 43.33 19.81 27.82
C MET A 45 42.41 18.58 27.77
N VAL A 46 42.53 17.66 28.73
CA VAL A 46 41.66 16.48 28.84
C VAL A 46 40.20 16.89 29.11
N VAL A 47 39.96 17.86 30.00
CA VAL A 47 38.60 18.35 30.28
C VAL A 47 37.96 18.99 29.03
N ARG A 48 38.72 19.82 28.29
CA ARG A 48 38.23 20.42 27.04
C ARG A 48 37.92 19.36 25.99
N SER A 49 38.79 18.37 25.82
CA SER A 49 38.58 17.26 24.87
C SER A 49 37.34 16.43 25.23
N ARG A 50 37.16 16.08 26.51
CA ARG A 50 35.96 15.35 26.98
C ARG A 50 34.69 16.15 26.78
N ARG A 51 34.71 17.45 27.09
CA ARG A 51 33.55 18.33 26.89
C ARG A 51 33.13 18.39 25.43
N LEU A 52 34.08 18.57 24.51
CA LEU A 52 33.78 18.55 23.07
C LEU A 52 33.20 17.20 22.62
N THR A 53 33.70 16.09 23.17
CA THR A 53 33.20 14.76 22.85
C THR A 53 31.76 14.57 23.35
N ILE A 54 31.47 14.99 24.58
CA ILE A 54 30.12 14.93 25.16
C ILE A 54 29.16 15.84 24.39
N ASP A 55 29.57 17.07 24.06
CA ASP A 55 28.75 18.01 23.30
C ASP A 55 28.44 17.47 21.89
N ASN A 56 29.40 16.83 21.23
CA ASN A 56 29.18 16.19 19.93
C ASN A 56 28.23 14.99 20.04
N HIS A 57 28.40 14.14 21.07
CA HIS A 57 27.52 13.00 21.30
C HIS A 57 26.07 13.43 21.60
N ASN A 58 25.90 14.47 22.41
CA ASN A 58 24.58 15.03 22.69
C ASN A 58 23.90 15.57 21.43
N ARG A 59 24.65 16.25 20.54
CA ARG A 59 24.13 16.73 19.25
C ARG A 59 23.75 15.59 18.30
N GLU A 60 24.49 14.49 18.32
CA GLU A 60 24.17 13.31 17.52
C GLU A 60 22.87 12.65 17.99
N LEU A 61 22.73 12.43 19.31
CA LEU A 61 21.49 11.93 19.90
C LEU A 61 20.31 12.85 19.59
N GLN A 62 20.55 14.16 19.65
CA GLN A 62 19.54 15.15 19.34
C GLN A 62 19.13 15.13 17.86
N ALA A 63 20.09 15.06 16.92
CA ALA A 63 19.80 14.92 15.50
C ALA A 63 18.96 13.66 15.22
N ARG A 64 19.25 12.55 15.91
CA ARG A 64 18.46 11.31 15.82
C ARG A 64 17.03 11.50 16.33
N LEU A 65 16.85 12.15 17.47
CA LEU A 65 15.51 12.44 18.01
C LEU A 65 14.72 13.36 17.09
N LEU A 66 15.37 14.37 16.48
CA LEU A 66 14.75 15.27 15.51
C LEU A 66 14.30 14.51 14.25
N ALA A 67 15.13 13.60 13.73
CA ALA A 67 14.76 12.75 12.59
C ALA A 67 13.55 11.86 12.92
N GLN A 68 13.51 11.25 14.10
CA GLN A 68 12.38 10.42 14.55
C GLN A 68 11.10 11.25 14.74
N ALA A 69 11.21 12.45 15.33
CA ALA A 69 10.10 13.37 15.50
C ALA A 69 9.56 13.88 14.15
N GLY A 70 10.46 14.17 13.20
CA GLY A 70 10.11 14.53 11.84
C GLY A 70 9.36 13.42 11.12
N LEU A 71 9.84 12.17 11.19
CA LEU A 71 9.15 11.02 10.61
C LEU A 71 7.74 10.85 11.20
N ALA A 72 7.60 10.96 12.53
CA ALA A 72 6.29 10.87 13.18
C ALA A 72 5.35 12.01 12.74
N SER A 73 5.87 13.23 12.62
CA SER A 73 5.10 14.38 12.12
C SER A 73 4.70 14.21 10.66
N ALA A 74 5.55 13.62 9.82
CA ALA A 74 5.24 13.34 8.42
C ALA A 74 4.06 12.37 8.32
N ARG A 75 4.11 11.27 9.08
CA ARG A 75 3.03 10.28 9.15
C ARG A 75 1.70 10.89 9.59
N GLU A 76 1.72 11.76 10.60
CA GLU A 76 0.51 12.44 11.05
C GLU A 76 -0.02 13.40 9.98
N SER A 77 0.86 14.14 9.28
CA SER A 77 0.42 15.02 8.20
C SER A 77 -0.18 14.27 7.00
N MET A 78 0.37 13.10 6.65
CA MET A 78 -0.20 12.22 5.62
C MET A 78 -1.55 11.66 6.06
N ARG A 79 -1.71 11.31 7.34
CA ARG A 79 -2.99 10.85 7.89
C ARG A 79 -4.05 11.95 7.88
N ALA A 80 -3.65 13.19 8.16
CA ALA A 80 -4.54 14.34 8.22
C ALA A 80 -4.97 14.84 6.83
N ASN A 81 -4.17 14.61 5.79
CA ASN A 81 -4.47 14.99 4.41
C ASN A 81 -4.52 13.77 3.49
N PRO A 82 -5.71 13.25 3.13
CA PRO A 82 -5.85 12.13 2.19
C PRO A 82 -5.19 12.36 0.83
N ASN A 83 -5.09 13.62 0.40
CA ASN A 83 -4.55 14.00 -0.91
C ASN A 83 -3.09 14.48 -0.80
N TRP A 84 -2.32 13.96 0.15
CA TRP A 84 -0.94 14.39 0.35
C TRP A 84 -0.03 14.06 -0.86
N ARG A 85 -0.37 13.01 -1.62
CA ARG A 85 0.35 12.62 -2.85
C ARG A 85 0.28 13.70 -3.93
N ASP A 86 -0.88 14.34 -4.09
CA ASP A 86 -1.10 15.43 -5.06
C ASP A 86 -0.25 16.69 -4.76
N MET A 87 0.34 16.77 -3.57
CA MET A 87 1.24 17.87 -3.18
C MET A 87 2.70 17.62 -3.61
N ALA A 88 3.01 16.45 -4.17
CA ALA A 88 4.33 16.15 -4.68
C ALA A 88 4.66 17.07 -5.86
N VAL A 89 5.82 17.72 -5.80
CA VAL A 89 6.37 18.51 -6.90
C VAL A 89 7.61 17.77 -7.39
N ASP A 90 7.66 17.47 -8.69
CA ASP A 90 8.73 16.68 -9.30
C ASP A 90 8.94 15.31 -8.61
N GLY A 91 7.84 14.65 -8.23
CA GLY A 91 7.88 13.33 -7.59
C GLY A 91 8.21 13.35 -6.10
N GLU A 92 8.33 14.53 -5.49
CA GLU A 92 8.81 14.65 -4.12
C GLU A 92 7.97 15.58 -3.25
N VAL A 93 7.70 15.16 -2.02
CA VAL A 93 7.14 16.01 -0.98
C VAL A 93 8.25 16.43 -0.02
N GLY A 94 8.77 17.64 -0.24
CA GLY A 94 9.78 18.26 0.61
C GLY A 94 9.16 19.13 1.70
N ARG A 95 9.57 18.96 2.95
CA ARG A 95 9.17 19.85 4.06
C ARG A 95 10.26 19.97 5.12
N THR A 96 10.62 21.19 5.46
CA THR A 96 11.46 21.46 6.64
C THR A 96 10.57 21.76 7.85
N VAL A 97 10.79 21.03 8.94
CA VAL A 97 10.16 21.27 10.24
C VAL A 97 11.21 21.79 11.21
N THR A 98 11.02 23.01 11.68
CA THR A 98 11.94 23.63 12.65
C THR A 98 11.47 23.37 14.07
N TYR A 99 12.38 22.92 14.92
CA TYR A 99 12.19 22.76 16.36
C TYR A 99 13.08 23.76 17.10
N ALA A 100 12.89 23.90 18.43
CA ALA A 100 13.65 24.90 19.20
C ALA A 100 15.18 24.71 19.14
N GLU A 101 15.66 23.47 19.01
CA GLU A 101 17.07 23.13 19.12
C GLU A 101 17.66 22.51 17.82
N GLY A 102 16.95 22.65 16.70
CA GLY A 102 17.39 22.14 15.40
C GLY A 102 16.27 22.12 14.37
N SER A 103 16.52 21.48 13.23
CA SER A 103 15.53 21.28 12.17
C SER A 103 15.49 19.82 11.73
N CYS A 104 14.40 19.42 11.09
CA CYS A 104 14.31 18.17 10.38
C CYS A 104 13.86 18.45 8.94
N ASP A 105 14.64 17.99 7.98
CA ASP A 105 14.26 18.01 6.58
C ASP A 105 13.59 16.68 6.23
N LEU A 106 12.37 16.74 5.72
CA LEU A 106 11.58 15.59 5.31
C LEU A 106 11.50 15.57 3.80
N ARG A 107 11.68 14.37 3.24
CA ARG A 107 11.52 14.08 1.83
C ARG A 107 10.72 12.80 1.69
N VAL A 108 9.70 12.84 0.85
CA VAL A 108 8.92 11.65 0.46
C VAL A 108 9.11 11.48 -1.03
N PHE A 109 9.42 10.27 -1.48
CA PHE A 109 9.61 9.96 -2.89
C PHE A 109 9.18 8.53 -3.19
N ASP A 110 8.83 8.28 -4.44
CA ASP A 110 8.58 6.93 -4.97
C ASP A 110 9.92 6.26 -5.35
N PRO A 111 10.24 5.07 -4.84
CA PRO A 111 11.50 4.38 -5.15
C PRO A 111 11.50 3.63 -6.50
N LEU A 112 10.35 3.43 -7.16
CA LEU A 112 10.21 2.65 -8.39
C LEU A 112 10.41 3.51 -9.64
N ASP A 113 9.65 4.58 -9.78
CA ASP A 113 9.68 5.45 -10.97
C ASP A 113 9.77 6.95 -10.66
N GLY A 114 9.61 7.33 -9.39
CA GLY A 114 9.69 8.71 -8.95
C GLY A 114 8.43 9.52 -9.22
N ASP A 115 7.29 8.90 -9.53
CA ASP A 115 5.98 9.56 -9.52
C ASP A 115 5.20 9.09 -8.28
N LEU A 116 4.65 10.03 -7.50
CA LEU A 116 3.84 9.68 -6.33
C LEU A 116 2.34 9.75 -6.63
N THR A 117 1.95 10.19 -7.84
CA THR A 117 0.59 10.63 -8.18
C THR A 117 -0.18 9.69 -9.10
N ASP A 118 0.48 8.70 -9.70
CA ASP A 118 -0.10 7.80 -10.69
C ASP A 118 -0.83 6.59 -10.06
N ASP A 119 -0.26 5.96 -9.04
CA ASP A 119 -0.94 4.92 -8.26
C ASP A 119 -0.88 5.20 -6.75
N VAL A 120 -2.06 5.19 -6.11
CA VAL A 120 -2.17 5.37 -4.66
C VAL A 120 -1.57 4.21 -3.88
N THR A 121 -1.49 3.03 -4.49
CA THR A 121 -0.96 1.79 -3.90
C THR A 121 0.56 1.67 -4.01
N ASP A 122 1.21 2.54 -4.77
CA ASP A 122 2.65 2.46 -4.97
C ASP A 122 3.43 2.67 -3.67
N PRO A 123 4.51 1.91 -3.45
CA PRO A 123 5.32 2.04 -2.26
C PRO A 123 5.99 3.41 -2.24
N PHE A 124 6.14 4.00 -1.07
CA PHE A 124 6.82 5.28 -0.93
C PHE A 124 7.82 5.24 0.23
N VAL A 125 8.86 6.05 0.12
CA VAL A 125 9.90 6.15 1.14
C VAL A 125 9.83 7.53 1.79
N ILE A 126 9.81 7.55 3.13
CA ILE A 126 9.99 8.79 3.89
C ILE A 126 11.43 8.84 4.41
N GLN A 127 12.18 9.83 3.95
CA GLN A 127 13.51 10.18 4.42
C GLN A 127 13.42 11.39 5.36
N ALA A 128 13.82 11.21 6.61
CA ALA A 128 13.85 12.26 7.63
C ALA A 128 15.31 12.54 8.04
N THR A 129 15.78 13.76 7.79
CA THR A 129 17.13 14.20 8.12
C THR A 129 17.08 15.23 9.25
N GLY A 130 17.38 14.79 10.48
CA GLY A 130 17.46 15.67 11.64
C GLY A 130 18.82 16.36 11.69
N ILE A 131 18.81 17.66 11.98
CA ILE A 131 19.99 18.53 12.02
C ILE A 131 20.03 19.25 13.38
N SER A 132 21.10 19.01 14.14
CA SER A 132 21.40 19.72 15.39
C SER A 132 22.82 20.28 15.36
N GLY A 133 22.91 21.60 15.14
CA GLY A 133 24.18 22.31 14.99
C GLY A 133 25.00 21.79 13.80
N ARG A 134 26.06 21.02 14.08
CA ARG A 134 26.93 20.41 13.04
C ARG A 134 26.71 18.90 12.87
N SER A 135 25.81 18.32 13.65
CA SER A 135 25.47 16.90 13.53
C SER A 135 24.21 16.75 12.69
N SER A 136 24.24 15.82 11.76
CA SER A 136 23.06 15.37 11.02
C SER A 136 22.87 13.87 11.22
N PHE A 137 21.62 13.44 11.23
CA PHE A 137 21.25 12.03 11.27
C PHE A 137 20.08 11.81 10.32
N GLN A 138 20.20 10.82 9.45
CA GLN A 138 19.18 10.46 8.48
C GLN A 138 18.52 9.15 8.87
N LEU A 139 17.19 9.14 8.84
CA LEU A 139 16.35 7.96 9.02
C LEU A 139 15.51 7.77 7.77
N GLU A 140 15.38 6.53 7.31
CA GLU A 140 14.58 6.17 6.14
C GLU A 140 13.58 5.09 6.54
N SER A 141 12.34 5.24 6.05
CA SER A 141 11.26 4.28 6.29
C SER A 141 10.50 4.05 5.01
N SER A 142 10.53 2.82 4.50
CA SER A 142 9.74 2.38 3.36
C SER A 142 8.35 1.95 3.81
N PHE A 143 7.33 2.47 3.15
CA PHE A 143 5.94 2.10 3.34
C PHE A 143 5.45 1.42 2.06
N HIS A 144 4.73 0.33 2.24
CA HIS A 144 3.99 -0.33 1.17
C HIS A 144 2.53 -0.24 1.59
N ASP A 145 1.68 0.24 0.69
CA ASP A 145 0.26 0.14 0.96
C ASP A 145 -0.12 -1.34 0.92
N GLN A 146 -0.58 -1.86 2.04
CA GLN A 146 -1.20 -3.18 2.04
C GLN A 146 -2.68 -2.91 1.82
N PRO A 147 -3.23 -3.24 0.65
CA PRO A 147 -4.65 -3.04 0.41
C PRO A 147 -5.38 -3.75 1.52
N GLN A 148 -6.02 -2.98 2.40
CA GLN A 148 -6.81 -3.54 3.46
C GLN A 148 -7.92 -4.34 2.76
N PRO A 149 -7.99 -5.67 2.95
CA PRO A 149 -9.03 -6.45 2.31
C PRO A 149 -10.36 -5.86 2.74
N VAL A 150 -11.21 -5.55 1.76
CA VAL A 150 -12.53 -4.98 2.05
C VAL A 150 -13.29 -6.02 2.87
N ASP A 151 -13.89 -5.61 3.99
CA ASP A 151 -14.59 -6.54 4.89
C ASP A 151 -15.68 -7.35 4.16
N SER A 152 -16.19 -6.87 3.03
CA SER A 152 -17.12 -7.60 2.16
C SER A 152 -16.53 -8.84 1.49
N LEU A 153 -15.20 -8.96 1.41
CA LEU A 153 -14.49 -10.10 0.85
C LEU A 153 -14.16 -11.18 1.89
N ASP A 154 -14.42 -10.92 3.17
CA ASP A 154 -14.26 -11.89 4.28
C ASP A 154 -15.48 -12.83 4.44
N VAL A 155 -16.34 -12.87 3.42
CA VAL A 155 -17.52 -13.76 3.35
C VAL A 155 -17.60 -14.32 1.94
N ASP A 156 -18.22 -15.49 1.80
CA ASP A 156 -18.36 -16.14 0.51
C ASP A 156 -19.26 -15.30 -0.40
N TRP A 157 -20.42 -14.90 0.14
CA TRP A 157 -21.38 -14.02 -0.55
C TRP A 157 -21.69 -12.79 0.30
N ALA A 158 -21.50 -11.61 -0.30
CA ALA A 158 -21.88 -10.34 0.29
C ALA A 158 -22.91 -9.64 -0.62
N VAL A 159 -24.01 -9.18 -0.04
CA VAL A 159 -25.04 -8.39 -0.75
C VAL A 159 -25.18 -7.04 -0.04
N GLY A 160 -25.07 -5.92 -0.77
CA GLY A 160 -25.16 -4.58 -0.16
C GLY A 160 -26.56 -4.22 0.33
N GLY A 161 -27.59 -4.85 -0.24
CA GLY A 161 -29.00 -4.68 0.14
C GLY A 161 -29.54 -5.89 0.92
N SER A 162 -30.86 -6.10 0.83
CA SER A 162 -31.52 -7.29 1.38
C SER A 162 -31.40 -8.48 0.44
N LEU A 163 -31.27 -9.68 1.00
CA LEU A 163 -31.28 -10.95 0.28
C LEU A 163 -32.59 -11.67 0.57
N THR A 164 -33.37 -11.97 -0.48
CA THR A 164 -34.60 -12.76 -0.37
C THR A 164 -34.44 -14.08 -1.12
N MET A 165 -34.68 -15.19 -0.43
CA MET A 165 -34.63 -16.55 -0.97
C MET A 165 -36.03 -17.14 -0.97
N THR A 166 -36.48 -17.67 -2.11
CA THR A 166 -37.80 -18.32 -2.25
C THR A 166 -37.63 -19.64 -2.97
N ASP A 167 -38.14 -20.73 -2.38
CA ASP A 167 -38.03 -22.09 -2.90
C ASP A 167 -36.58 -22.49 -3.29
N ALA A 168 -35.59 -22.04 -2.50
CA ALA A 168 -34.17 -22.25 -2.77
C ALA A 168 -33.52 -23.24 -1.78
N VAL A 169 -32.46 -23.93 -2.24
CA VAL A 169 -31.56 -24.70 -1.37
C VAL A 169 -30.20 -24.07 -1.44
N LEU A 170 -29.67 -23.69 -0.29
CA LEU A 170 -28.38 -23.06 -0.15
C LEU A 170 -27.54 -23.89 0.82
N ASP A 171 -26.38 -24.36 0.35
CA ASP A 171 -25.51 -25.28 1.08
C ASP A 171 -24.05 -24.88 0.81
N GLY A 172 -23.24 -24.81 1.86
CA GLY A 172 -21.86 -24.37 1.78
C GLY A 172 -21.18 -24.22 3.15
N ASP A 173 -19.86 -24.11 3.11
CA ASP A 173 -19.04 -24.09 4.33
C ASP A 173 -18.71 -22.67 4.83
N GLY A 174 -19.00 -21.64 4.03
CA GLY A 174 -18.71 -20.26 4.39
C GLY A 174 -19.91 -19.48 4.90
N ARG A 175 -19.74 -18.16 4.91
CA ARG A 175 -20.68 -17.22 5.49
C ARG A 175 -21.26 -16.31 4.43
N ILE A 176 -22.56 -16.02 4.56
CA ILE A 176 -23.28 -15.06 3.76
C ILE A 176 -23.54 -13.82 4.59
N TRP A 177 -23.38 -12.65 3.98
CA TRP A 177 -23.70 -11.37 4.59
C TRP A 177 -24.62 -10.52 3.73
N ALA A 178 -25.59 -9.85 4.37
CA ALA A 178 -26.42 -8.83 3.73
C ALA A 178 -26.37 -7.50 4.49
N GLY A 179 -26.26 -6.39 3.75
CA GLY A 179 -26.36 -5.03 4.28
C GLY A 179 -27.77 -4.66 4.74
N GLY A 180 -28.78 -5.30 4.15
CA GLY A 180 -30.18 -5.22 4.58
C GLY A 180 -30.59 -6.40 5.46
N SER A 181 -31.76 -6.96 5.20
CA SER A 181 -32.25 -8.18 5.84
C SER A 181 -32.02 -9.42 4.98
N VAL A 182 -31.92 -10.59 5.61
CA VAL A 182 -31.96 -11.89 4.93
C VAL A 182 -33.31 -12.54 5.23
N LEU A 183 -34.10 -12.79 4.19
CA LEU A 183 -35.43 -13.37 4.29
C LEU A 183 -35.51 -14.66 3.47
N SER A 184 -35.88 -15.76 4.11
CA SER A 184 -36.07 -17.06 3.48
C SER A 184 -37.56 -17.41 3.44
N THR A 185 -38.08 -17.92 2.32
CA THR A 185 -39.45 -18.47 2.23
C THR A 185 -39.37 -19.82 1.54
N ASN A 186 -39.90 -20.88 2.17
CA ASN A 186 -39.81 -22.26 1.67
C ASN A 186 -38.39 -22.69 1.25
N SER A 187 -37.34 -22.10 1.83
CA SER A 187 -35.95 -22.36 1.46
C SER A 187 -35.21 -23.04 2.60
N SER A 188 -34.23 -23.88 2.26
CA SER A 188 -33.33 -24.55 3.21
C SER A 188 -31.96 -23.91 3.11
N VAL A 189 -31.48 -23.32 4.21
CA VAL A 189 -30.21 -22.57 4.26
C VAL A 189 -29.24 -23.25 5.22
N ALA A 190 -28.28 -24.01 4.67
CA ALA A 190 -27.20 -24.70 5.34
C ALA A 190 -25.87 -23.93 5.17
N VAL A 191 -25.84 -22.67 5.58
CA VAL A 191 -24.66 -21.79 5.59
C VAL A 191 -24.79 -20.82 6.78
N ASP A 192 -23.69 -20.28 7.26
CA ASP A 192 -23.73 -19.19 8.25
C ASP A 192 -24.31 -17.92 7.60
N VAL A 193 -25.23 -17.24 8.28
CA VAL A 193 -25.90 -16.05 7.76
C VAL A 193 -25.76 -14.88 8.73
N ALA A 194 -25.27 -13.76 8.22
CA ALA A 194 -25.22 -12.49 8.93
C ALA A 194 -26.00 -11.40 8.17
N ALA A 195 -26.70 -10.53 8.89
CA ALA A 195 -27.38 -9.40 8.30
C ALA A 195 -27.24 -8.15 9.17
N SER A 196 -27.15 -6.97 8.55
CA SER A 196 -27.18 -5.71 9.32
C SER A 196 -28.59 -5.34 9.75
N GLY A 197 -29.59 -5.78 8.98
CA GLY A 197 -31.00 -5.76 9.36
C GLY A 197 -31.37 -6.99 10.18
N THR A 198 -32.37 -7.72 9.72
CA THR A 198 -32.88 -8.94 10.37
C THR A 198 -32.59 -10.17 9.54
N VAL A 199 -32.32 -11.31 10.19
CA VAL A 199 -32.37 -12.63 9.55
C VAL A 199 -33.69 -13.28 9.96
N GLY A 200 -34.51 -13.70 9.00
CA GLY A 200 -35.83 -14.24 9.29
C GLY A 200 -36.43 -15.09 8.16
N GLY A 201 -37.61 -15.66 8.41
CA GLY A 201 -38.32 -16.50 7.44
C GLY A 201 -38.14 -18.01 7.67
N GLY A 202 -37.72 -18.74 6.63
CA GLY A 202 -37.61 -20.20 6.55
C GLY A 202 -36.55 -20.83 7.46
N THR A 203 -36.05 -22.01 7.09
CA THR A 203 -35.17 -22.81 7.96
C THR A 203 -33.69 -22.50 7.71
N TYR A 204 -33.02 -21.99 8.75
CA TYR A 204 -31.57 -21.86 8.81
C TYR A 204 -31.01 -23.01 9.65
N LEU A 205 -30.08 -23.78 9.08
CA LEU A 205 -29.50 -24.97 9.71
C LEU A 205 -28.23 -24.65 10.52
N PHE A 206 -27.57 -23.52 10.23
CA PHE A 206 -26.38 -23.02 10.95
C PHE A 206 -26.60 -21.64 11.60
N GLU A 207 -25.54 -20.92 11.96
CA GLU A 207 -25.64 -19.67 12.72
C GLU A 207 -26.37 -18.60 11.91
N SER A 208 -27.34 -17.92 12.55
CA SER A 208 -28.06 -16.80 11.95
C SER A 208 -28.02 -15.58 12.87
N THR A 209 -27.32 -14.53 12.44
CA THR A 209 -27.07 -13.35 13.27
C THR A 209 -27.57 -12.08 12.57
N GLY A 210 -28.63 -11.47 13.12
CA GLY A 210 -29.12 -10.17 12.69
C GLY A 210 -28.44 -9.01 13.43
N SER A 211 -28.66 -7.79 12.96
CA SER A 211 -28.16 -6.55 13.57
C SER A 211 -26.64 -6.48 13.73
N VAL A 212 -25.92 -7.11 12.80
CA VAL A 212 -24.45 -7.02 12.71
C VAL A 212 -24.07 -5.64 12.18
N ALA A 213 -22.87 -5.15 12.52
CA ALA A 213 -22.37 -3.89 11.97
C ALA A 213 -22.36 -3.95 10.42
N PRO A 214 -22.79 -2.87 9.73
CA PRO A 214 -22.70 -2.81 8.28
C PRO A 214 -21.25 -2.95 7.80
N ARG A 215 -21.04 -3.76 6.77
CA ARG A 215 -19.75 -3.87 6.07
C ARG A 215 -19.70 -2.86 4.94
N THR A 216 -18.52 -2.34 4.67
CA THR A 216 -18.28 -1.47 3.52
C THR A 216 -18.34 -2.30 2.24
N MET A 217 -19.29 -1.98 1.37
CA MET A 217 -19.33 -2.54 0.01
C MET A 217 -18.60 -1.60 -0.94
N PRO A 218 -17.92 -2.13 -1.96
CA PRO A 218 -17.33 -1.28 -2.98
C PRO A 218 -18.44 -0.56 -3.74
N ASP A 219 -18.21 0.70 -4.08
CA ASP A 219 -19.17 1.50 -4.84
C ASP A 219 -19.34 0.91 -6.25
N PRO A 220 -20.56 0.52 -6.69
CA PRO A 220 -20.77 -0.11 -7.99
C PRO A 220 -20.23 0.70 -9.16
N ASP A 221 -20.35 2.03 -9.11
CA ASP A 221 -19.88 2.91 -10.16
C ASP A 221 -18.34 2.90 -10.24
N SER A 222 -17.67 2.97 -9.08
CA SER A 222 -16.21 2.86 -9.00
C SER A 222 -15.67 1.51 -9.52
N VAL A 223 -16.33 0.40 -9.16
CA VAL A 223 -15.94 -0.96 -9.59
C VAL A 223 -16.17 -1.12 -11.08
N TYR A 224 -17.33 -0.69 -11.57
CA TYR A 224 -17.67 -0.78 -12.98
C TYR A 224 -16.72 0.07 -13.82
N ALA A 225 -16.42 1.30 -13.41
CA ALA A 225 -15.46 2.16 -14.10
C ALA A 225 -14.05 1.54 -14.13
N SER A 226 -13.59 0.98 -13.00
CA SER A 226 -12.30 0.28 -12.91
C SER A 226 -12.25 -0.95 -13.83
N LEU A 227 -13.30 -1.78 -13.81
CA LEU A 227 -13.40 -2.94 -14.68
C LEU A 227 -13.49 -2.55 -16.15
N MET A 228 -14.25 -1.51 -16.51
CA MET A 228 -14.33 -1.01 -17.89
C MET A 228 -12.98 -0.50 -18.40
N ASN A 229 -12.21 0.18 -17.55
CA ASN A 229 -10.86 0.63 -17.91
C ASN A 229 -9.89 -0.54 -18.14
N ARG A 230 -10.09 -1.67 -17.44
CA ARG A 230 -9.23 -2.87 -17.55
C ARG A 230 -9.74 -3.90 -18.56
N ALA A 231 -11.03 -3.87 -18.88
CA ALA A 231 -11.67 -4.84 -19.75
C ALA A 231 -11.33 -4.58 -21.21
N THR A 232 -11.15 -5.66 -21.97
CA THR A 232 -11.16 -5.58 -23.43
C THR A 232 -12.61 -5.68 -23.89
N ALA A 233 -13.12 -4.67 -24.58
CA ALA A 233 -14.47 -4.69 -25.12
C ALA A 233 -14.61 -5.84 -26.14
N ILE A 234 -15.44 -6.83 -25.82
CA ILE A 234 -15.83 -7.87 -26.77
C ILE A 234 -17.00 -7.30 -27.58
N ASN A 235 -16.74 -6.97 -28.85
CA ASN A 235 -17.80 -6.50 -29.72
C ASN A 235 -18.69 -7.69 -30.12
N LEU A 236 -19.87 -7.80 -29.51
CA LEU A 236 -20.84 -8.84 -29.83
C LEU A 236 -21.37 -8.76 -31.28
N GLY A 237 -21.18 -7.64 -31.98
CA GLY A 237 -21.44 -7.55 -33.43
C GLY A 237 -20.38 -8.25 -34.28
N THR A 238 -19.25 -8.65 -33.69
CA THR A 238 -18.20 -9.47 -34.32
C THR A 238 -18.11 -10.88 -33.76
N ALA A 239 -18.71 -11.11 -32.58
CA ALA A 239 -19.07 -12.47 -32.20
C ALA A 239 -19.98 -12.96 -33.31
N GLY A 240 -19.62 -14.05 -33.98
CA GLY A 240 -20.49 -14.63 -34.98
C GLY A 240 -21.86 -14.76 -34.36
N THR A 241 -22.82 -13.97 -34.85
CA THR A 241 -24.19 -14.45 -34.86
C THR A 241 -24.10 -15.85 -35.44
N TYR A 242 -24.91 -16.80 -34.97
CA TYR A 242 -25.12 -18.04 -35.72
C TYR A 242 -25.73 -17.61 -37.06
N SER A 243 -24.90 -17.11 -37.96
CA SER A 243 -25.28 -16.17 -39.01
C SER A 243 -25.50 -16.85 -40.33
N ASP A 244 -25.38 -18.16 -40.36
CA ASP A 244 -25.90 -18.96 -41.45
C ASP A 244 -26.55 -20.18 -40.79
N ASN A 245 -27.89 -20.23 -40.82
CA ASN A 245 -28.55 -21.53 -40.78
C ASN A 245 -27.86 -22.37 -41.87
N LEU A 246 -27.15 -23.42 -41.47
CA LEU A 246 -26.41 -24.29 -42.39
C LEU A 246 -27.32 -24.83 -43.50
N CYS A 247 -28.62 -24.89 -43.22
CA CYS A 247 -29.66 -25.24 -44.15
C CYS A 247 -30.65 -24.08 -44.29
N SER A 248 -30.87 -23.59 -45.51
CA SER A 248 -31.99 -22.69 -45.81
C SER A 248 -33.32 -23.38 -45.52
N ASN A 249 -34.30 -22.61 -45.01
CA ASN A 249 -35.66 -23.09 -44.76
C ASN A 249 -35.71 -24.36 -43.86
N SER A 250 -34.89 -24.38 -42.80
CA SER A 250 -34.90 -25.45 -41.79
C SER A 250 -36.11 -25.38 -40.84
N ASP A 251 -36.84 -24.28 -40.87
CA ASP A 251 -38.08 -24.04 -40.13
C ASP A 251 -39.32 -24.53 -40.91
N PHE A 252 -39.21 -24.80 -42.21
CA PHE A 252 -40.29 -25.32 -43.06
C PHE A 252 -41.54 -24.43 -43.16
N GLU A 253 -41.39 -23.14 -42.88
CA GLU A 253 -42.52 -22.20 -42.80
C GLU A 253 -43.00 -21.67 -44.17
N THR A 254 -42.21 -21.88 -45.22
CA THR A 254 -42.49 -21.26 -46.54
C THR A 254 -42.59 -22.26 -47.68
N ALA A 255 -41.79 -23.32 -47.67
CA ALA A 255 -41.75 -24.34 -48.71
C ALA A 255 -41.08 -25.62 -48.19
N ILE A 256 -41.02 -26.65 -49.03
CA ILE A 256 -40.21 -27.85 -48.77
C ILE A 256 -38.79 -27.69 -49.34
N ALA A 257 -38.64 -26.98 -50.46
CA ALA A 257 -37.33 -26.76 -51.06
C ALA A 257 -36.37 -26.03 -50.09
N PRO A 258 -35.08 -26.39 -50.05
CA PRO A 258 -34.38 -27.35 -50.91
C PRO A 258 -34.34 -28.79 -50.35
N TRP A 259 -35.21 -29.14 -49.39
CA TRP A 259 -35.26 -30.49 -48.86
C TRP A 259 -35.90 -31.44 -49.85
N SER A 260 -35.36 -32.65 -49.94
CA SER A 260 -35.87 -33.72 -50.78
C SER A 260 -35.88 -35.05 -50.03
N GLY A 261 -36.72 -36.00 -50.47
CA GLY A 261 -36.72 -37.34 -49.88
C GLY A 261 -35.51 -38.14 -50.35
N ALA A 262 -34.54 -38.33 -49.47
CA ALA A 262 -33.33 -39.12 -49.72
C ALA A 262 -33.70 -40.56 -50.08
N SER A 263 -33.05 -41.10 -51.11
CA SER A 263 -33.14 -42.53 -51.41
C SER A 263 -31.89 -43.06 -52.07
N SER A 264 -31.22 -44.01 -51.40
CA SER A 264 -30.16 -44.82 -52.00
C SER A 264 -30.70 -45.95 -52.88
N VAL A 265 -32.01 -46.25 -52.78
CA VAL A 265 -32.70 -47.33 -53.51
C VAL A 265 -34.13 -46.90 -53.79
N ALA A 266 -34.48 -46.67 -55.06
CA ALA A 266 -35.82 -46.23 -55.47
C ALA A 266 -36.96 -47.15 -54.94
N PRO A 267 -38.15 -46.62 -54.58
CA PRO A 267 -38.58 -45.21 -54.68
C PRO A 267 -38.13 -44.32 -53.50
N SER A 268 -38.15 -42.99 -53.67
CA SER A 268 -37.88 -42.00 -52.60
C SER A 268 -39.06 -41.81 -51.66
N CYS A 269 -38.80 -41.38 -50.42
CA CYS A 269 -39.87 -40.98 -49.51
C CYS A 269 -40.51 -39.66 -49.96
N THR A 270 -41.77 -39.46 -49.58
CA THR A 270 -42.53 -38.25 -49.90
C THR A 270 -42.39 -37.25 -48.75
N LEU A 271 -42.08 -36.00 -49.08
CA LEU A 271 -42.04 -34.89 -48.12
C LEU A 271 -43.25 -33.99 -48.35
N GLU A 272 -43.96 -33.64 -47.29
CA GLU A 272 -45.12 -32.74 -47.29
C GLU A 272 -45.05 -31.76 -46.12
N LEU A 273 -45.69 -30.59 -46.25
CA LEU A 273 -45.86 -29.67 -45.12
C LEU A 273 -47.14 -30.01 -44.38
N ASP A 274 -47.02 -30.22 -43.06
CA ASP A 274 -48.14 -30.48 -42.17
C ASP A 274 -48.40 -29.29 -41.26
N THR A 275 -49.63 -28.78 -41.28
CA THR A 275 -50.10 -27.69 -40.41
C THR A 275 -50.72 -28.20 -39.11
N ALA A 276 -51.04 -29.50 -39.02
CA ALA A 276 -51.73 -30.06 -37.86
C ALA A 276 -50.80 -30.26 -36.66
N GLU A 277 -49.54 -30.64 -36.91
CA GLU A 277 -48.54 -30.99 -35.89
C GLU A 277 -47.34 -30.03 -35.93
N ALA A 278 -47.59 -28.71 -35.92
CA ALA A 278 -46.54 -27.70 -35.93
C ALA A 278 -45.91 -27.50 -34.53
N HIS A 279 -44.59 -27.33 -34.47
CA HIS A 279 -43.85 -27.12 -33.21
C HIS A 279 -43.14 -25.76 -33.22
N GLY A 280 -43.77 -24.74 -32.64
CA GLY A 280 -43.19 -23.39 -32.55
C GLY A 280 -43.30 -22.55 -33.82
N GLY A 281 -44.05 -23.03 -34.82
CA GLY A 281 -44.31 -22.39 -36.10
C GLY A 281 -45.72 -22.69 -36.64
N ASN A 282 -45.98 -22.43 -37.93
CA ASN A 282 -47.26 -22.73 -38.58
C ASN A 282 -47.27 -24.11 -39.23
N GLN A 283 -46.10 -24.67 -39.53
CA GLN A 283 -45.95 -25.91 -40.28
C GLN A 283 -44.83 -26.78 -39.72
N SER A 284 -44.88 -28.07 -40.00
CA SER A 284 -43.80 -29.03 -39.78
C SER A 284 -43.62 -29.90 -41.01
N LEU A 285 -42.47 -30.58 -41.11
CA LEU A 285 -42.20 -31.48 -42.22
C LEU A 285 -42.76 -32.88 -41.92
N LEU A 286 -43.73 -33.33 -42.71
CA LEU A 286 -44.23 -34.69 -42.69
C LEU A 286 -43.48 -35.55 -43.72
N VAL A 287 -43.04 -36.73 -43.28
CA VAL A 287 -42.31 -37.69 -44.11
C VAL A 287 -43.13 -38.97 -44.24
N THR A 288 -43.63 -39.26 -45.44
CA THR A 288 -44.43 -40.45 -45.76
C THR A 288 -43.70 -41.36 -46.75
N ASP A 289 -44.28 -42.54 -47.00
CA ASP A 289 -43.75 -43.52 -47.96
C ASP A 289 -42.28 -43.87 -47.73
N ARG A 290 -41.89 -44.13 -46.48
CA ARG A 290 -40.57 -44.67 -46.13
C ARG A 290 -40.59 -46.19 -46.26
N TRP A 291 -39.77 -46.73 -47.17
CA TRP A 291 -39.66 -48.17 -47.46
C TRP A 291 -38.46 -48.79 -46.74
N TRP A 292 -37.46 -47.96 -46.39
CA TRP A 292 -36.26 -48.37 -45.66
C TRP A 292 -35.98 -47.40 -44.52
N TYR A 293 -35.36 -47.88 -43.44
CA TYR A 293 -35.06 -47.06 -42.25
C TYR A 293 -34.10 -45.90 -42.53
N SER A 294 -33.35 -45.94 -43.64
CA SER A 294 -32.38 -44.92 -44.04
C SER A 294 -32.97 -43.82 -44.92
N GLN A 295 -34.23 -43.94 -45.36
CA GLN A 295 -34.90 -42.88 -46.12
C GLN A 295 -35.37 -41.79 -45.17
N GLY A 296 -35.28 -40.53 -45.60
CA GLY A 296 -35.65 -39.37 -44.81
C GLY A 296 -35.39 -38.08 -45.58
N PRO A 297 -35.62 -36.92 -44.96
CA PRO A 297 -35.30 -35.65 -45.58
C PRO A 297 -33.79 -35.47 -45.73
N GLU A 298 -33.37 -35.07 -46.92
CA GLU A 298 -31.99 -34.70 -47.27
C GLU A 298 -31.99 -33.28 -47.79
N TYR A 299 -31.04 -32.49 -47.30
CA TYR A 299 -30.82 -31.12 -47.72
C TYR A 299 -29.87 -31.12 -48.93
N SER A 300 -30.33 -30.63 -50.08
CA SER A 300 -29.54 -30.56 -51.32
C SER A 300 -28.90 -29.20 -51.54
#